data_AF-A0A7K2Y0R4-F1
#
_entry.id   AF-A0A7K2Y0R4-F1
#
_cell.length_a   1.000
_cell.length_b   1.000
_cell.length_c   1.000
_cell.angle_alpha   90.00
_cell.angle_beta   90.00
_cell.angle_gamma   90.00
#
_symmetry.space_group_name_H-M   'P 1'
#
loop_
_entity.id
_entity.type
_entity.pdbx_description
1 polymer ?
#
loop_
_entity_poly.entity_id
_entity_poly.type
_entity_poly.pdbx_seq_one_letter_code
_entity_poly.pdbx_strand_id
1 'polypeptide(L)'
;GGSGPYASPGQGTAGGGLPGQRTGAEDPGRQVTVRAAGRRFSCTVVLAAAAVLAVLSGGLYWMDVLPGQGGKERDLADAGARPSASSPAPGASAPAPTGTPSASGSQAAPKGTRQDVPKEFVGTWKGSVTTARLGLSSEFEITIKAGRVGEVVGRDKSVLDILGTDCSGDWKLSSATDRSLVLDTAGGPNPAPGVCSNGSADERFTLNADGTLHYKSGDSPAGNPEGDLRRSP
;
A
#
# COMPACT_ATOMS: atom_id res chain seq x y z
N GLY A 1 33.86 -51.73 35.03
CA GLY A 1 34.39 -52.89 34.29
C GLY A 1 33.23 -53.55 33.57
N GLY A 2 33.40 -53.82 32.27
CA GLY A 2 32.35 -54.43 31.43
C GLY A 2 32.54 -54.15 29.93
N SER A 3 33.71 -54.51 29.39
CA SER A 3 33.97 -54.82 27.97
C SER A 3 33.06 -55.98 27.52
N GLY A 4 32.57 -56.13 26.29
CA GLY A 4 32.90 -55.58 24.98
C GLY A 4 31.95 -56.18 23.92
N PRO A 5 32.26 -56.03 22.61
CA PRO A 5 31.31 -56.04 21.49
C PRO A 5 31.25 -57.37 20.71
N TYR A 6 30.16 -57.59 19.98
CA TYR A 6 30.13 -58.51 18.84
C TYR A 6 29.58 -57.82 17.59
N ALA A 7 30.50 -57.53 16.67
CA ALA A 7 30.23 -57.37 15.26
C ALA A 7 30.54 -58.70 14.56
N SER A 8 29.79 -59.03 13.51
CA SER A 8 30.23 -59.94 12.45
C SER A 8 29.79 -59.43 11.08
N PRO A 9 30.58 -59.68 10.02
CA PRO A 9 30.49 -58.98 8.74
C PRO A 9 29.73 -59.78 7.68
N GLY A 10 29.09 -59.07 6.74
CA GLY A 10 28.57 -59.61 5.49
C GLY A 10 29.14 -58.82 4.32
N GLN A 11 29.93 -59.48 3.49
CA GLN A 11 30.74 -58.95 2.39
C GLN A 11 30.12 -59.33 1.04
N GLY A 12 30.22 -58.43 0.05
CA GLY A 12 30.06 -58.70 -1.39
C GLY A 12 28.69 -58.30 -1.99
N THR A 13 28.56 -57.75 -3.20
CA THR A 13 29.49 -57.48 -4.29
C THR A 13 28.86 -56.45 -5.24
N ALA A 14 29.75 -55.74 -5.94
CA ALA A 14 29.57 -54.72 -6.97
C ALA A 14 28.43 -54.87 -7.99
N GLY A 15 27.99 -53.72 -8.51
CA GLY A 15 27.17 -53.61 -9.71
C GLY A 15 26.93 -52.16 -10.12
N GLY A 16 27.98 -51.47 -10.56
CA GLY A 16 27.86 -50.14 -11.18
C GLY A 16 27.21 -50.26 -12.56
N GLY A 17 26.00 -49.72 -12.70
CA GLY A 17 25.28 -49.60 -13.97
C GLY A 17 25.25 -48.14 -14.44
N LEU A 18 26.00 -47.84 -15.49
CA LEU A 18 25.98 -46.57 -16.23
C LEU A 18 24.64 -46.42 -16.99
N PRO A 19 24.02 -45.23 -17.03
CA PRO A 19 22.97 -44.97 -18.01
C PRO A 19 23.58 -44.73 -19.40
N GLY A 20 23.19 -45.58 -20.35
CA GLY A 20 23.64 -45.54 -21.74
C GLY A 20 23.26 -44.24 -22.47
N GLN A 21 24.26 -43.63 -23.07
CA GLN A 21 24.16 -42.66 -24.14
C GLN A 21 23.56 -43.32 -25.39
N ARG A 22 22.50 -42.73 -25.96
CA ARG A 22 22.15 -42.89 -27.37
C ARG A 22 22.33 -41.54 -28.07
N THR A 23 23.36 -41.49 -28.90
CA THR A 23 23.69 -40.44 -29.87
C THR A 23 22.65 -40.38 -31.00
N GLY A 24 22.28 -39.17 -31.40
CA GLY A 24 21.49 -38.90 -32.60
C GLY A 24 21.68 -37.46 -33.08
N ALA A 25 22.73 -37.28 -33.90
CA ALA A 25 22.99 -36.28 -34.95
C ALA A 25 22.55 -34.80 -34.79
N GLU A 26 23.56 -33.91 -34.85
CA GLU A 26 23.48 -32.48 -35.23
C GLU A 26 23.30 -32.30 -36.76
N ASP A 27 22.41 -31.38 -37.18
CA ASP A 27 22.69 -30.27 -38.13
C ASP A 27 21.53 -29.24 -38.09
N PRO A 28 21.65 -27.97 -38.55
CA PRO A 28 21.31 -26.79 -37.75
C PRO A 28 20.18 -26.00 -38.41
N GLY A 29 18.95 -26.22 -37.94
CA GLY A 29 17.79 -25.41 -38.33
C GLY A 29 17.32 -24.57 -37.15
N ARG A 30 17.48 -23.24 -37.22
CA ARG A 30 16.96 -22.28 -36.24
C ARG A 30 15.45 -22.45 -36.07
N GLN A 31 15.02 -23.11 -34.99
CA GLN A 31 13.61 -23.25 -34.63
C GLN A 31 13.41 -22.95 -33.15
N VAL A 32 12.98 -21.72 -32.85
CA VAL A 32 12.55 -21.34 -31.50
C VAL A 32 11.13 -21.84 -31.32
N THR A 33 10.97 -22.96 -30.63
CA THR A 33 9.66 -23.46 -30.20
C THR A 33 9.42 -23.03 -28.76
N VAL A 34 8.67 -21.95 -28.56
CA VAL A 34 8.19 -21.55 -27.23
C VAL A 34 7.02 -22.46 -26.86
N ARG A 35 7.28 -23.51 -26.07
CA ARG A 35 6.22 -24.27 -25.40
C ARG A 35 5.76 -23.48 -24.18
N ALA A 36 4.86 -22.52 -24.39
CA ALA A 36 4.03 -21.99 -23.30
C ALA A 36 3.05 -23.09 -22.88
N ALA A 37 3.13 -23.49 -21.62
CA ALA A 37 2.30 -24.50 -21.01
C ALA A 37 0.82 -24.08 -21.05
N GLY A 38 0.08 -24.65 -22.01
CA GLY A 38 -1.25 -25.23 -21.82
C GLY A 38 -2.34 -24.37 -21.16
N ARG A 39 -2.94 -23.45 -21.92
CA ARG A 39 -4.41 -23.31 -21.93
C ARG A 39 -4.89 -22.66 -23.22
N ARG A 40 -5.69 -23.41 -23.98
CA ARG A 40 -6.33 -22.98 -25.23
C ARG A 40 -7.45 -21.99 -24.88
N PHE A 41 -7.17 -20.69 -24.89
CA PHE A 41 -8.25 -19.69 -24.88
C PHE A 41 -8.84 -19.62 -26.29
N SER A 42 -10.00 -20.27 -26.42
CA SER A 42 -10.78 -20.34 -27.64
C SER A 42 -11.29 -18.95 -28.07
N CYS A 43 -11.42 -18.78 -29.38
CA CYS A 43 -11.63 -17.56 -30.14
C CYS A 43 -12.99 -16.86 -29.94
N THR A 44 -13.29 -16.39 -28.72
CA THR A 44 -14.49 -15.57 -28.41
C THR A 44 -14.20 -14.36 -27.52
N VAL A 45 -12.96 -13.86 -27.47
CA VAL A 45 -12.61 -12.61 -26.73
C VAL A 45 -11.58 -11.76 -27.51
N VAL A 46 -11.79 -11.56 -28.82
CA VAL A 46 -10.96 -10.63 -29.64
C VAL A 46 -11.84 -9.62 -30.41
N LEU A 47 -13.17 -9.61 -30.20
CA LEU A 47 -14.10 -8.65 -30.82
C LEU A 47 -15.03 -7.99 -29.79
N ALA A 48 -14.44 -7.39 -28.75
CA ALA A 48 -15.17 -6.51 -27.82
C ALA A 48 -14.26 -5.41 -27.25
N ALA A 49 -13.42 -4.81 -28.09
CA ALA A 49 -12.49 -3.74 -27.72
C ALA A 49 -12.37 -2.67 -28.83
N ALA A 50 -13.49 -2.29 -29.46
CA ALA A 50 -13.53 -1.19 -30.43
C ALA A 50 -14.97 -0.65 -30.66
N ALA A 51 -15.55 0.01 -29.65
CA ALA A 51 -16.70 0.95 -29.69
C ALA A 51 -17.11 1.17 -28.21
N VAL A 52 -16.93 2.29 -27.53
CA VAL A 52 -17.25 3.69 -27.85
C VAL A 52 -16.36 4.57 -26.95
N LEU A 53 -15.46 5.37 -27.54
CA LEU A 53 -14.52 6.25 -26.84
C LEU A 53 -14.79 7.74 -27.18
N ALA A 54 -16.05 8.18 -27.15
CA ALA A 54 -16.39 9.52 -27.62
C ALA A 54 -17.62 10.17 -26.95
N VAL A 55 -17.69 10.24 -25.60
CA VAL A 55 -18.68 11.11 -24.92
C VAL A 55 -18.18 11.67 -23.58
N LEU A 56 -16.95 12.17 -23.48
CA LEU A 56 -16.49 12.92 -22.29
C LEU A 56 -15.67 14.17 -22.65
N SER A 57 -16.01 14.82 -23.75
CA SER A 57 -15.43 16.10 -24.15
C SER A 57 -16.48 16.94 -24.86
N GLY A 58 -17.48 17.40 -24.10
CA GLY A 58 -18.51 18.28 -24.63
C GLY A 58 -19.62 18.59 -23.63
N GLY A 59 -19.49 19.70 -22.91
CA GLY A 59 -20.65 20.49 -22.49
C GLY A 59 -21.07 20.40 -21.04
N LEU A 60 -20.31 21.03 -20.13
CA LEU A 60 -20.85 21.76 -18.97
C LEU A 60 -20.03 23.04 -18.66
N TYR A 61 -19.53 23.70 -19.71
CA TYR A 61 -19.14 25.11 -19.67
C TYR A 61 -20.22 25.92 -20.38
N TRP A 62 -21.41 25.97 -19.82
CA TRP A 62 -22.46 26.86 -20.28
C TRP A 62 -23.40 27.23 -19.13
N MET A 63 -23.58 28.54 -18.97
CA MET A 63 -24.48 29.27 -18.08
C MET A 63 -24.06 29.42 -16.61
N ASP A 64 -22.93 30.11 -16.45
CA ASP A 64 -22.83 31.24 -15.53
C ASP A 64 -23.95 32.25 -15.87
N VAL A 65 -24.96 32.32 -15.03
CA VAL A 65 -26.09 33.24 -15.15
C VAL A 65 -25.65 34.59 -14.56
N LEU A 66 -25.18 35.46 -15.46
CA LEU A 66 -25.15 36.94 -15.44
C LEU A 66 -24.75 37.66 -14.13
N PRO A 67 -23.72 38.52 -14.22
CA PRO A 67 -24.01 39.96 -14.18
C PRO A 67 -23.15 40.83 -15.13
N GLY A 68 -23.81 41.78 -15.81
CA GLY A 68 -23.22 43.06 -16.26
C GLY A 68 -22.32 43.02 -17.51
N GLN A 69 -22.82 43.27 -18.72
CA GLN A 69 -23.01 44.60 -19.33
C GLN A 69 -21.74 45.25 -19.91
N GLY A 70 -21.66 45.25 -21.26
CA GLY A 70 -21.01 46.25 -22.13
C GLY A 70 -19.48 46.21 -22.21
N GLY A 71 -18.79 46.39 -23.34
CA GLY A 71 -19.16 46.75 -24.71
C GLY A 71 -17.90 47.28 -25.44
N LYS A 72 -17.88 47.17 -26.78
CA LYS A 72 -17.06 47.93 -27.77
C LYS A 72 -15.58 47.57 -27.98
N GLU A 73 -15.39 46.63 -28.89
CA GLU A 73 -14.82 46.80 -30.26
C GLU A 73 -13.89 48.01 -30.59
N ARG A 74 -12.67 47.64 -31.06
CA ARG A 74 -11.76 48.21 -32.09
C ARG A 74 -11.18 49.63 -31.94
N ASP A 75 -9.85 49.72 -31.99
CA ASP A 75 -9.14 50.35 -33.13
C ASP A 75 -7.64 50.01 -33.18
N LEU A 76 -7.13 49.89 -34.42
CA LEU A 76 -5.72 49.73 -34.81
C LEU A 76 -5.24 51.04 -35.43
N ALA A 77 -4.03 51.52 -35.10
CA ALA A 77 -2.99 52.00 -36.02
C ALA A 77 -1.98 52.97 -35.36
N ASP A 78 -0.72 52.52 -35.36
CA ASP A 78 0.54 53.18 -35.77
C ASP A 78 0.72 54.72 -35.73
N ALA A 79 1.79 55.19 -35.06
CA ALA A 79 2.91 55.95 -35.65
C ALA A 79 3.68 56.82 -34.63
N GLY A 80 5.00 56.66 -34.58
CA GLY A 80 5.93 57.80 -34.62
C GLY A 80 6.68 58.27 -33.35
N ALA A 81 8.01 58.08 -33.39
CA ALA A 81 9.10 58.92 -32.86
C ALA A 81 9.63 58.74 -31.40
N ARG A 82 10.84 58.15 -31.34
CA ARG A 82 11.92 58.22 -30.30
C ARG A 82 12.68 59.57 -30.39
N PRO A 83 13.76 59.90 -29.60
CA PRO A 83 14.46 59.20 -28.49
C PRO A 83 14.75 60.12 -27.25
N SER A 84 15.20 59.64 -26.09
CA SER A 84 16.65 59.54 -25.75
C SER A 84 16.91 59.01 -24.34
N ALA A 85 17.85 58.06 -24.28
CA ALA A 85 18.99 57.90 -23.34
C ALA A 85 18.70 57.75 -21.82
N SER A 86 19.29 56.83 -21.05
CA SER A 86 20.61 56.20 -21.13
C SER A 86 20.64 54.85 -20.38
N SER A 87 21.48 53.92 -20.86
CA SER A 87 22.12 52.88 -20.04
C SER A 87 23.63 53.03 -20.21
N PRO A 88 24.42 52.67 -19.20
CA PRO A 88 25.16 51.42 -19.33
C PRO A 88 25.14 50.53 -18.06
N ALA A 89 25.17 49.22 -18.31
CA ALA A 89 25.42 48.12 -17.36
C ALA A 89 26.96 47.99 -17.09
N PRO A 90 27.52 46.96 -16.39
CA PRO A 90 26.91 45.79 -15.75
C PRO A 90 27.46 45.43 -14.34
N GLY A 91 26.70 44.65 -13.56
CA GLY A 91 27.16 44.04 -12.32
C GLY A 91 26.47 42.70 -12.10
N ALA A 92 27.17 41.63 -12.48
CA ALA A 92 26.72 40.25 -12.37
C ALA A 92 26.65 39.79 -10.91
N SER A 93 25.55 39.14 -10.53
CA SER A 93 25.51 37.96 -9.64
C SER A 93 24.07 37.46 -9.53
N ALA A 94 23.76 36.40 -10.27
CA ALA A 94 22.56 35.61 -10.08
C ALA A 94 22.85 34.47 -9.10
N PRO A 95 22.01 34.21 -8.09
CA PRO A 95 21.94 32.90 -7.46
C PRO A 95 20.89 32.05 -8.19
N ALA A 96 21.31 30.89 -8.67
CA ALA A 96 20.44 29.84 -9.17
C ALA A 96 19.57 29.26 -8.03
N PRO A 97 18.30 28.87 -8.27
CA PRO A 97 17.61 27.93 -7.42
C PRO A 97 17.89 26.51 -7.94
N THR A 98 18.90 25.84 -7.39
CA THR A 98 19.05 24.39 -7.52
C THR A 98 18.73 23.74 -6.19
N GLY A 99 17.70 22.91 -6.19
CA GLY A 99 17.35 22.10 -5.05
C GLY A 99 15.86 21.80 -4.99
N THR A 100 15.31 21.14 -5.99
CA THR A 100 14.07 20.37 -5.81
C THR A 100 14.41 19.23 -4.85
N PRO A 101 13.86 19.16 -3.62
CA PRO A 101 13.94 17.92 -2.88
C PRO A 101 13.02 16.95 -3.64
N SER A 102 13.63 15.93 -4.24
CA SER A 102 12.91 14.72 -4.60
C SER A 102 12.43 14.09 -3.28
N ALA A 103 11.27 14.54 -2.82
CA ALA A 103 10.59 13.92 -1.70
C ALA A 103 10.02 12.59 -2.21
N SER A 104 10.83 11.54 -2.15
CA SER A 104 10.30 10.20 -1.93
C SER A 104 9.69 10.21 -0.52
N GLY A 105 8.51 10.80 -0.41
CA GLY A 105 7.81 10.97 0.84
C GLY A 105 7.24 9.63 1.28
N SER A 106 7.94 8.94 2.18
CA SER A 106 7.21 8.27 3.26
C SER A 106 6.36 9.37 3.90
N GLN A 107 5.06 9.35 3.62
CA GLN A 107 4.11 10.28 4.18
C GLN A 107 4.23 10.15 5.71
N ALA A 108 4.86 11.15 6.33
CA ALA A 108 5.00 11.16 7.77
C ALA A 108 3.58 11.10 8.37
N ALA A 109 3.39 10.22 9.35
CA ALA A 109 2.11 10.13 10.06
C ALA A 109 1.67 11.53 10.50
N PRO A 110 0.37 11.88 10.42
CA PRO A 110 -0.12 13.17 10.86
C PRO A 110 0.39 13.50 12.26
N LYS A 111 0.92 14.72 12.44
CA LYS A 111 1.42 15.17 13.75
C LYS A 111 0.26 15.23 14.74
N GLY A 112 0.37 14.45 15.82
CA GLY A 112 -0.61 14.46 16.91
C GLY A 112 -0.47 15.69 17.80
N THR A 113 -1.55 16.04 18.50
CA THR A 113 -1.58 17.11 19.51
C THR A 113 -1.33 16.59 20.93
N ARG A 114 -1.35 15.27 21.12
CA ARG A 114 -1.11 14.59 22.40
C ARG A 114 0.13 13.70 22.35
N GLN A 115 0.65 13.39 23.53
CA GLN A 115 1.81 12.48 23.71
C GLN A 115 1.41 11.13 24.32
N ASP A 116 0.14 10.99 24.72
CA ASP A 116 -0.44 9.87 25.44
C ASP A 116 -1.74 9.40 24.79
N VAL A 117 -2.08 8.13 25.01
CA VAL A 117 -3.39 7.56 24.64
C VAL A 117 -4.50 8.22 25.50
N PRO A 118 -5.51 8.89 24.91
CA PRO A 118 -6.65 9.39 25.67
C PRO A 118 -7.43 8.23 26.31
N LYS A 119 -7.94 8.46 27.53
CA LYS A 119 -8.62 7.44 28.32
C LYS A 119 -9.82 6.82 27.60
N GLU A 120 -10.46 7.58 26.72
CA GLU A 120 -11.63 7.18 25.95
C GLU A 120 -11.31 6.02 25.00
N PHE A 121 -10.06 5.87 24.57
CA PHE A 121 -9.60 4.76 23.73
C PHE A 121 -9.22 3.52 24.52
N VAL A 122 -8.85 3.65 25.79
CA VAL A 122 -8.33 2.54 26.60
C VAL A 122 -9.42 1.51 26.86
N GLY A 123 -9.24 0.27 26.41
CA GLY A 123 -10.19 -0.85 26.56
C GLY A 123 -10.08 -1.84 25.40
N THR A 124 -10.91 -2.87 25.45
CA THR A 124 -11.07 -3.82 24.35
C THR A 124 -12.21 -3.37 23.44
N TRP A 125 -11.96 -3.37 22.14
CA TRP A 125 -12.88 -2.95 21.09
C TRP A 125 -13.05 -4.09 20.10
N LYS A 126 -14.29 -4.34 19.70
CA LYS A 126 -14.67 -5.47 18.87
C LYS A 126 -15.72 -5.06 17.85
N GLY A 127 -15.62 -5.53 16.62
CA GLY A 127 -16.59 -5.22 15.57
C GLY A 127 -16.30 -5.93 14.26
N SER A 128 -17.16 -5.70 13.26
CA SER A 128 -16.93 -6.20 11.91
C SER A 128 -16.20 -5.16 11.08
N VAL A 129 -15.18 -5.60 10.36
CA VAL A 129 -14.42 -4.78 9.41
C VAL A 129 -14.57 -5.35 8.02
N THR A 130 -14.67 -4.50 7.01
CA THR A 130 -14.81 -4.90 5.61
C THR A 130 -13.57 -4.53 4.82
N THR A 131 -13.01 -5.48 4.09
CA THR A 131 -11.94 -5.21 3.13
C THR A 131 -12.50 -4.57 1.86
N ALA A 132 -12.14 -3.32 1.59
CA ALA A 132 -12.77 -2.51 0.55
C ALA A 132 -12.72 -3.14 -0.86
N ARG A 133 -11.67 -3.91 -1.17
CA ARG A 133 -11.48 -4.50 -2.50
C ARG A 133 -12.22 -5.83 -2.71
N LEU A 134 -12.48 -6.57 -1.63
CA LEU A 134 -13.02 -7.93 -1.71
C LEU A 134 -14.45 -8.01 -1.14
N GLY A 135 -14.92 -6.97 -0.43
CA GLY A 135 -16.21 -6.97 0.24
C GLY A 135 -16.31 -8.02 1.34
N LEU A 136 -15.18 -8.59 1.77
CA LEU A 136 -15.14 -9.62 2.80
C LEU A 136 -15.21 -8.93 4.16
N SER A 137 -16.23 -9.29 4.93
CA SER A 137 -16.39 -8.88 6.32
C SER A 137 -15.74 -9.91 7.22
N SER A 138 -14.91 -9.46 8.15
CA SER A 138 -14.30 -10.26 9.20
C SER A 138 -14.49 -9.59 10.54
N GLU A 139 -14.40 -10.36 11.62
CA GLU A 139 -14.38 -9.81 12.96
C GLU A 139 -12.99 -9.25 13.27
N PHE A 140 -12.94 -8.13 13.98
CA PHE A 140 -11.72 -7.48 14.43
C PHE A 140 -11.86 -7.09 15.89
N GLU A 141 -10.88 -7.50 16.68
CA GLU A 141 -10.79 -7.21 18.11
C GLU A 141 -9.42 -6.64 18.43
N ILE A 142 -9.38 -5.55 19.18
CA ILE A 142 -8.15 -4.91 19.65
C ILE A 142 -8.29 -4.48 21.10
N THR A 143 -7.26 -4.74 21.89
CA THR A 143 -7.12 -4.18 23.24
C THR A 143 -6.13 -3.03 23.20
N ILE A 144 -6.59 -1.83 23.58
CA ILE A 144 -5.79 -0.62 23.69
C ILE A 144 -5.57 -0.31 25.17
N LYS A 145 -4.32 -0.16 25.60
CA LYS A 145 -3.94 0.25 26.95
C LYS A 145 -3.42 1.69 26.96
N ALA A 146 -3.30 2.25 28.17
CA ALA A 146 -2.60 3.51 28.36
C ALA A 146 -1.12 3.38 27.94
N GLY A 147 -0.54 4.48 27.48
CA GLY A 147 0.86 4.56 27.07
C GLY A 147 1.15 5.86 26.32
N ARG A 148 2.39 5.99 25.85
CA ARG A 148 2.90 7.19 25.18
C ARG A 148 3.31 6.92 23.73
N VAL A 149 3.50 7.99 22.97
CA VAL A 149 4.03 7.91 21.60
C VAL A 149 5.37 7.17 21.63
N GLY A 150 5.53 6.20 20.75
CA GLY A 150 6.68 5.30 20.67
C GLY A 150 6.55 4.00 21.49
N GLU A 151 5.55 3.87 22.36
CA GLU A 151 5.30 2.66 23.13
C GLU A 151 4.31 1.72 22.43
N VAL A 152 4.41 0.41 22.70
CA VAL A 152 3.36 -0.55 22.33
C VAL A 152 2.15 -0.33 23.22
N VAL A 153 1.03 0.08 22.63
CA VAL A 153 -0.21 0.42 23.32
C VAL A 153 -1.40 -0.42 22.90
N GLY A 154 -1.30 -1.16 21.79
CA GLY A 154 -2.37 -2.01 21.30
C GLY A 154 -1.90 -3.44 21.08
N ARG A 155 -2.81 -4.40 21.21
CA ARG A 155 -2.66 -5.74 20.68
C ARG A 155 -3.99 -6.22 20.12
N ASP A 156 -3.98 -6.63 18.87
CA ASP A 156 -5.17 -7.20 18.21
C ASP A 156 -5.26 -8.70 18.43
N LYS A 157 -6.44 -9.24 18.12
CA LYS A 157 -6.70 -10.66 18.00
C LYS A 157 -7.15 -10.93 16.58
N SER A 158 -6.22 -11.38 15.76
CA SER A 158 -6.45 -11.67 14.35
C SER A 158 -6.09 -13.12 14.09
N VAL A 159 -7.11 -13.97 13.93
CA VAL A 159 -6.92 -15.38 13.56
C VAL A 159 -7.57 -15.60 12.20
N LEU A 160 -6.79 -16.11 11.24
CA LEU A 160 -7.34 -16.58 9.97
C LEU A 160 -7.89 -17.99 10.18
N ASP A 161 -9.18 -18.08 10.51
CA ASP A 161 -9.86 -19.33 10.87
C ASP A 161 -9.67 -20.46 9.85
N ILE A 162 -9.65 -20.14 8.55
CA ILE A 162 -9.48 -21.12 7.47
C ILE A 162 -8.12 -21.83 7.52
N LEU A 163 -7.09 -21.14 8.02
CA LEU A 163 -5.72 -21.64 8.09
C LEU A 163 -5.27 -21.93 9.54
N GLY A 164 -6.11 -21.65 10.54
CA GLY A 164 -5.73 -21.68 11.96
C GLY A 164 -4.51 -20.81 12.28
N THR A 165 -4.23 -19.80 11.46
CA THR A 165 -3.00 -19.01 11.53
C THR A 165 -3.25 -17.77 12.38
N ASP A 166 -2.40 -17.58 13.39
CA ASP A 166 -2.41 -16.38 14.24
C ASP A 166 -1.65 -15.25 13.54
N CYS A 167 -2.38 -14.17 13.22
CA CYS A 167 -1.88 -12.92 12.67
C CYS A 167 -1.85 -11.79 13.71
N SER A 168 -2.10 -12.10 14.99
CA SER A 168 -2.15 -11.09 16.05
C SER A 168 -0.80 -10.42 16.25
N GLY A 169 -0.80 -9.10 16.40
CA GLY A 169 0.40 -8.27 16.50
C GLY A 169 0.35 -7.23 17.61
N ASP A 170 1.51 -6.67 17.93
CA ASP A 170 1.65 -5.53 18.83
C ASP A 170 1.64 -4.21 18.04
N TRP A 171 0.93 -3.21 18.56
CA TRP A 171 0.66 -1.95 17.88
C TRP A 171 1.28 -0.80 18.66
N LYS A 172 2.22 -0.08 18.02
CA LYS A 172 2.95 1.04 18.62
C LYS A 172 2.22 2.36 18.38
N LEU A 173 2.14 3.24 19.37
CA LEU A 173 1.55 4.56 19.19
C LEU A 173 2.46 5.47 18.36
N SER A 174 1.99 5.88 17.18
CA SER A 174 2.70 6.81 16.30
C SER A 174 2.30 8.25 16.56
N SER A 175 1.00 8.52 16.73
CA SER A 175 0.50 9.84 17.11
C SER A 175 -0.89 9.77 17.73
N ALA A 176 -1.24 10.79 18.51
CA ALA A 176 -2.53 10.89 19.19
C ALA A 176 -3.09 12.33 19.13
N THR A 177 -4.41 12.42 19.10
CA THR A 177 -5.20 13.62 19.40
C THR A 177 -6.25 13.25 20.45
N ASP A 178 -7.14 14.18 20.84
CA ASP A 178 -8.24 13.86 21.75
C ASP A 178 -9.23 12.83 21.18
N ARG A 179 -9.33 12.72 19.84
CA ARG A 179 -10.34 11.88 19.16
C ARG A 179 -9.80 10.95 18.09
N SER A 180 -8.47 10.86 17.92
CA SER A 180 -7.87 9.92 16.97
C SER A 180 -6.53 9.39 17.45
N LEU A 181 -6.24 8.14 17.10
CA LEU A 181 -4.94 7.50 17.24
C LEU A 181 -4.44 7.06 15.86
N VAL A 182 -3.13 7.14 15.67
CA VAL A 182 -2.42 6.44 14.59
C VAL A 182 -1.46 5.44 15.21
N LEU A 183 -1.59 4.18 14.84
CA LEU A 183 -0.77 3.08 15.33
C LEU A 183 0.09 2.50 14.20
N ASP A 184 1.27 1.99 14.56
CA ASP A 184 2.22 1.33 13.69
C ASP A 184 2.32 -0.15 14.06
N THR A 185 1.97 -1.01 13.10
CA THR A 185 2.08 -2.47 13.17
C THR A 185 3.25 -3.01 12.35
N ALA A 186 3.77 -2.22 11.40
CA ALA A 186 4.87 -2.61 10.52
C ALA A 186 6.23 -2.71 11.24
N GLY A 187 6.38 -2.02 12.38
CA GLY A 187 7.56 -2.11 13.21
C GLY A 187 7.65 -3.35 14.11
N GLY A 188 6.58 -4.16 14.22
CA GLY A 188 6.51 -5.35 15.06
C GLY A 188 6.91 -6.64 14.33
N PRO A 189 7.17 -7.75 15.06
CA PRO A 189 7.38 -9.05 14.44
C PRO A 189 6.09 -9.57 13.78
N ASN A 190 6.18 -10.03 12.53
CA ASN A 190 5.08 -10.72 11.86
C ASN A 190 5.11 -12.22 12.26
N PRO A 191 4.09 -12.76 12.95
CA PRO A 191 4.09 -14.14 13.42
C PRO A 191 3.98 -15.18 12.30
N ALA A 192 3.46 -14.81 11.13
CA ALA A 192 3.36 -15.71 9.97
C ALA A 192 3.66 -14.98 8.65
N PRO A 193 4.95 -14.69 8.38
CA PRO A 193 5.37 -14.04 7.14
C PRO A 193 4.95 -14.84 5.90
N GLY A 194 4.41 -14.16 4.89
CA GLY A 194 3.91 -14.77 3.66
C GLY A 194 2.46 -15.28 3.74
N VAL A 195 1.87 -15.34 4.95
CA VAL A 195 0.44 -15.59 5.16
C VAL A 195 -0.25 -14.32 5.64
N CYS A 196 0.27 -13.71 6.70
CA CYS A 196 -0.20 -12.42 7.21
C CYS A 196 0.60 -11.29 6.52
N SER A 197 -0.06 -10.15 6.27
CA SER A 197 0.62 -8.94 5.84
C SER A 197 1.63 -8.48 6.90
N ASN A 198 2.58 -7.65 6.48
CA ASN A 198 3.54 -7.04 7.41
C ASN A 198 2.95 -5.84 8.16
N GLY A 199 1.65 -5.57 8.07
CA GLY A 199 1.02 -4.41 8.69
C GLY A 199 1.30 -3.08 7.97
N SER A 200 0.96 -1.99 8.65
CA SER A 200 1.14 -0.61 8.20
C SER A 200 1.60 0.28 9.35
N ALA A 201 2.29 1.38 9.02
CA ALA A 201 2.63 2.43 9.97
C ALA A 201 1.48 3.43 10.20
N ASP A 202 0.32 3.19 9.58
CA ASP A 202 -0.76 4.16 9.39
C ASP A 202 -2.14 3.54 9.68
N GLU A 203 -2.23 2.76 10.76
CA GLU A 203 -3.48 2.21 11.25
C GLU A 203 -4.24 3.28 12.05
N ARG A 204 -5.45 3.63 11.60
CA ARG A 204 -6.18 4.80 12.13
C ARG A 204 -7.37 4.37 12.98
N PHE A 205 -7.48 4.98 14.15
CA PHE A 205 -8.65 4.87 15.01
C PHE A 205 -9.23 6.26 15.27
N THR A 206 -10.56 6.42 15.18
CA THR A 206 -11.25 7.68 15.48
C THR A 206 -12.47 7.42 16.36
N LEU A 207 -12.63 8.18 17.43
CA LEU A 207 -13.83 8.12 18.26
C LEU A 207 -15.00 8.81 17.55
N ASN A 208 -16.04 8.04 17.29
CA ASN A 208 -17.33 8.51 16.80
C ASN A 208 -18.09 9.25 17.92
N ALA A 209 -19.05 10.09 17.53
CA ALA A 209 -19.87 10.86 18.47
C ALA A 209 -20.72 9.98 19.40
N ASP A 210 -21.06 8.77 18.96
CA ASP A 210 -21.83 7.78 19.72
C ASP A 210 -20.96 6.94 20.68
N GLY A 211 -19.67 7.27 20.82
CA GLY A 211 -18.73 6.58 21.70
C GLY A 211 -18.11 5.31 21.09
N THR A 212 -18.35 5.06 19.81
CA THR A 212 -17.83 3.89 19.09
C THR A 212 -16.49 4.22 18.45
N LEU A 213 -15.71 3.21 18.12
CA LEU A 213 -14.36 3.40 17.61
C LEU A 213 -14.29 3.01 16.13
N HIS A 214 -14.20 4.00 15.26
CA HIS A 214 -13.98 3.77 13.84
C HIS A 214 -12.53 3.35 13.60
N TYR A 215 -12.33 2.19 12.98
CA TYR A 215 -11.02 1.70 12.55
C TYR A 215 -10.92 1.73 11.02
N LYS A 216 -9.80 2.25 10.52
CA LYS A 216 -9.45 2.25 9.10
C LYS A 216 -8.00 1.85 8.92
N SER A 217 -7.78 0.77 8.19
CA SER A 217 -6.45 0.24 8.01
C SER A 217 -5.65 0.93 6.89
N GLY A 218 -4.39 1.21 7.19
CA GLY A 218 -3.39 1.65 6.22
C GLY A 218 -2.75 0.50 5.43
N ASP A 219 -3.07 -0.76 5.75
CA ASP A 219 -2.45 -1.94 5.16
C ASP A 219 -3.08 -2.31 3.80
N SER A 220 -2.46 -1.82 2.73
CA SER A 220 -2.90 -2.14 1.36
C SER A 220 -2.73 -3.62 0.98
N PRO A 221 -1.63 -4.32 1.35
CA PRO A 221 -1.54 -5.77 1.17
C PRO A 221 -2.68 -6.56 1.82
N ALA A 222 -3.17 -6.13 2.99
CA ALA A 222 -4.33 -6.74 3.66
C ALA A 222 -5.69 -6.28 3.09
N GLY A 223 -5.70 -5.39 2.09
CA GLY A 223 -6.92 -4.92 1.44
C GLY A 223 -7.66 -3.79 2.17
N ASN A 224 -6.98 -3.08 3.07
CA ASN A 224 -7.48 -1.93 3.82
C ASN A 224 -8.82 -2.21 4.54
N PRO A 225 -8.86 -3.14 5.52
CA PRO A 225 -10.06 -3.37 6.31
C PRO A 225 -10.50 -2.10 7.06
N GLU A 226 -11.81 -1.86 7.12
CA GLU A 226 -12.39 -0.69 7.78
C GLU A 226 -13.75 -1.04 8.42
N GLY A 227 -14.07 -0.45 9.58
CA GLY A 227 -15.34 -0.68 10.26
C GLY A 227 -15.43 0.01 11.62
N ASP A 228 -16.64 0.02 12.20
CA ASP A 228 -16.86 0.57 13.54
C ASP A 228 -16.85 -0.53 14.60
N LEU A 229 -16.10 -0.27 15.67
CA LEU A 229 -15.92 -1.18 16.79
C LEU A 229 -16.72 -0.68 18.00
N ARG A 230 -17.25 -1.63 18.77
CA ARG A 230 -17.91 -1.40 20.05
C ARG A 230 -16.98 -1.84 21.16
N ARG A 231 -17.03 -1.12 22.28
CA ARG A 231 -16.30 -1.52 23.48
C ARG A 231 -16.86 -2.86 23.98
N SER A 232 -15.98 -3.84 24.15
CA SER A 232 -16.36 -5.11 24.76
C SER A 232 -16.53 -4.94 26.27
N PRO A 233 -17.51 -5.61 26.90
CA PRO A 233 -17.70 -5.60 28.35
C PRO A 233 -16.50 -6.11 29.13
#